data_AF-A0A9X1MNU6-F1
#
_entry.id   AF-A0A9X1MNU6-F1
#
_cell.length_a   1.000
_cell.length_b   1.000
_cell.length_c   1.000
_cell.angle_alpha   90.00
_cell.angle_beta   90.00
_cell.angle_gamma   90.00
#
_symmetry.space_group_name_H-M   'P 1'
#
loop_
_entity.id
_entity.type
_entity.pdbx_description
1 polymer ?
#
loop_
_entity_poly.entity_id
_entity_poly.type
_entity_poly.pdbx_seq_one_letter_code
_entity_poly.pdbx_strand_id
1 'polypeptide(L)'
;MQLNLSADQKRIDAYLRERVKDYPVYINSGPGHDEDPITQITFGFAVEQESNLIVVFDTRKSAKCDGEWTRWFREENILSLPNWRKAHSACCDGQKVKFQIPGRAAKTVSTAEDFVETLGAFLRDTLCSAVERGLFKSLPLSDSCLLTVEDFDGAFGWRSDQEDEPKSSEELQFAALQQKAKKLSKKKQIELWIGALDQLAQQPPPEYLYLTVSEYGEQLAELGEASALPALQLALKWAKKYEFTQVGRKREELSHAVVAYEALEKGCEIAPANRNVETLLVKIVQTAAQANADHRFWGPLPMCAARFLNEKFDGYPEPKVRESNNRLLNVEAFTKRA
;
A
#
# COMPACT_ATOMS: atom_id res chain seq x y z
N MET A 1 -0.13 -18.80 14.76
CA MET A 1 0.62 -20.03 14.34
C MET A 1 2.09 -19.72 14.10
N GLN A 2 2.93 -20.74 13.88
CA GLN A 2 4.38 -20.56 13.62
C GLN A 2 4.78 -21.21 12.29
N LEU A 3 5.52 -20.48 11.47
CA LEU A 3 6.07 -20.96 10.19
C LEU A 3 7.60 -21.00 10.31
N ASN A 4 8.19 -22.20 10.18
CA ASN A 4 9.63 -22.39 10.30
C ASN A 4 10.29 -22.48 8.92
N LEU A 5 10.91 -21.39 8.49
CA LEU A 5 11.56 -21.30 7.19
C LEU A 5 12.93 -21.98 7.15
N SER A 6 13.47 -22.48 8.27
CA SER A 6 14.73 -23.24 8.26
C SER A 6 14.62 -24.59 7.55
N ALA A 7 13.46 -25.24 7.68
CA ALA A 7 13.18 -26.48 6.96
C ALA A 7 12.95 -26.19 5.48
N ASP A 8 12.20 -25.13 5.18
CA ASP A 8 11.91 -24.71 3.81
C ASP A 8 13.19 -24.28 3.08
N GLN A 9 14.10 -23.54 3.73
CA GLN A 9 15.39 -23.15 3.14
C GLN A 9 16.21 -24.37 2.70
N LYS A 10 16.21 -25.46 3.47
CA LYS A 10 16.91 -26.70 3.07
C LYS A 10 16.28 -27.34 1.84
N ARG A 11 14.94 -27.33 1.76
CA ARG A 11 14.20 -27.84 0.59
C ARG A 11 14.45 -27.00 -0.64
N ILE A 12 14.44 -25.67 -0.49
CA ILE A 12 14.75 -24.71 -1.55
C ILE A 12 16.19 -24.90 -2.01
N ASP A 13 17.16 -25.00 -1.10
CA ASP A 13 18.57 -25.26 -1.43
C ASP A 13 18.75 -26.58 -2.22
N ALA A 14 18.04 -27.64 -1.83
CA ALA A 14 18.09 -28.92 -2.54
C ALA A 14 17.48 -28.81 -3.95
N TYR A 15 16.31 -28.19 -4.05
CA TYR A 15 15.62 -27.93 -5.32
C TYR A 15 16.48 -27.08 -6.26
N LEU A 16 17.13 -26.02 -5.77
CA LEU A 16 18.03 -25.21 -6.59
C LEU A 16 19.23 -26.00 -7.12
N ARG A 17 19.84 -26.84 -6.28
CA ARG A 17 20.96 -27.69 -6.72
C ARG A 17 20.55 -28.65 -7.82
N GLU A 18 19.36 -29.23 -7.71
CA GLU A 18 18.79 -30.11 -8.74
C GLU A 18 18.53 -29.34 -10.03
N ARG A 19 17.85 -28.18 -9.96
CA ARG A 19 17.61 -27.31 -11.13
C ARG A 19 18.90 -26.88 -11.85
N VAL A 20 19.94 -26.53 -11.09
CA VAL A 20 21.25 -26.16 -11.66
C VAL A 20 21.95 -27.35 -12.30
N LYS A 21 21.90 -28.52 -11.63
CA LYS A 21 22.53 -29.75 -12.12
C LYS A 21 21.87 -30.24 -13.42
N ASP A 22 20.55 -30.13 -13.50
CA ASP A 22 19.77 -30.69 -14.61
C ASP A 22 19.70 -29.75 -15.83
N TYR A 23 20.04 -28.46 -15.66
CA TYR A 23 20.02 -27.46 -16.72
C TYR A 23 20.72 -27.90 -18.03
N PRO A 24 21.94 -28.50 -18.02
CA PRO A 24 22.63 -28.89 -19.25
C PRO A 24 21.98 -30.06 -20.02
N VAL A 25 21.05 -30.79 -19.38
CA VAL A 25 20.46 -32.03 -19.92
C VAL A 25 19.01 -31.80 -20.39
N TYR A 26 18.42 -30.66 -20.03
CA TYR A 26 16.99 -30.41 -20.15
C TYR A 26 16.71 -29.22 -21.08
N ILE A 27 15.62 -29.31 -21.85
CA ILE A 27 15.09 -28.21 -22.67
C ILE A 27 14.65 -27.09 -21.73
N ASN A 28 15.21 -25.88 -21.81
CA ASN A 28 14.95 -24.84 -20.84
C ASN A 28 13.43 -24.60 -20.65
N SER A 29 12.93 -24.81 -19.42
CA SER A 29 11.56 -24.41 -19.05
C SER A 29 11.53 -22.96 -18.65
N GLY A 30 11.89 -22.13 -19.63
CA GLY A 30 11.98 -20.70 -19.46
C GLY A 30 11.88 -19.99 -20.80
N PRO A 31 11.62 -18.69 -20.78
CA PRO A 31 11.52 -17.91 -21.99
C PRO A 31 12.90 -17.75 -22.65
N GLY A 32 12.90 -17.71 -23.98
CA GLY A 32 14.10 -17.58 -24.81
C GLY A 32 14.49 -18.88 -25.50
N HIS A 33 15.77 -19.00 -25.86
CA HIS A 33 16.35 -20.17 -26.53
C HIS A 33 17.37 -20.86 -25.62
N ASP A 34 17.43 -22.20 -25.67
CA ASP A 34 18.28 -23.03 -24.79
C ASP A 34 19.78 -22.76 -24.94
N GLU A 35 20.22 -22.35 -26.14
CA GLU A 35 21.63 -22.08 -26.45
C GLU A 35 22.08 -20.67 -26.04
N ASP A 36 21.14 -19.77 -25.73
CA ASP A 36 21.45 -18.40 -25.33
C ASP A 36 21.87 -18.37 -23.84
N PRO A 37 22.83 -17.50 -23.45
CA PRO A 37 23.18 -17.32 -22.05
C PRO A 37 21.98 -16.87 -21.20
N ILE A 38 21.95 -17.30 -19.94
CA ILE A 38 20.92 -16.88 -18.97
C ILE A 38 21.11 -15.41 -18.64
N THR A 39 20.09 -14.62 -18.94
CA THR A 39 20.02 -13.18 -18.68
C THR A 39 19.26 -12.85 -17.41
N GLN A 40 18.43 -13.75 -16.90
CA GLN A 40 17.72 -13.56 -15.65
C GLN A 40 17.42 -14.90 -14.95
N ILE A 41 17.59 -14.93 -13.63
CA ILE A 41 17.16 -16.02 -12.76
C ILE A 41 16.04 -15.50 -11.85
N THR A 42 14.85 -16.09 -11.98
CA THR A 42 13.66 -15.65 -11.23
C THR A 42 13.21 -16.70 -10.23
N PHE A 43 13.02 -16.30 -8.97
CA PHE A 43 12.19 -17.01 -8.01
C PHE A 43 10.77 -16.47 -8.10
N GLY A 44 9.94 -17.17 -8.85
CA GLY A 44 8.50 -16.92 -8.86
C GLY A 44 7.85 -17.67 -7.71
N PHE A 45 6.96 -17.05 -6.94
CA PHE A 45 6.23 -17.74 -5.90
C PHE A 45 4.75 -17.35 -5.88
N ALA A 46 3.90 -18.25 -5.41
CA ALA A 46 2.47 -18.01 -5.26
C ALA A 46 2.00 -18.64 -3.96
N VAL A 47 1.32 -17.89 -3.08
CA VAL A 47 0.92 -18.38 -1.75
C VAL A 47 -0.53 -18.84 -1.64
N GLU A 48 -1.43 -18.35 -2.51
CA GLU A 48 -2.88 -18.53 -2.36
C GLU A 48 -3.39 -19.92 -2.73
N GLN A 49 -2.97 -20.45 -3.89
CA GLN A 49 -3.53 -21.67 -4.45
C GLN A 49 -2.81 -22.93 -3.94
N GLU A 50 -1.55 -23.10 -4.30
CA GLU A 50 -0.80 -24.33 -4.00
C GLU A 50 0.46 -24.11 -3.16
N SER A 51 0.82 -22.85 -2.91
CA SER A 51 2.07 -22.49 -2.23
C SER A 51 3.28 -23.08 -2.92
N ASN A 52 3.55 -22.55 -4.10
CA ASN A 52 4.57 -23.06 -5.00
C ASN A 52 5.70 -22.04 -5.14
N LEU A 53 6.92 -22.56 -5.24
CA LEU A 53 8.11 -21.83 -5.67
C LEU A 53 8.57 -22.41 -7.00
N ILE A 54 8.87 -21.55 -7.96
CA ILE A 54 9.43 -21.90 -9.26
C ILE A 54 10.75 -21.16 -9.49
N VAL A 55 11.71 -21.83 -10.13
CA VAL A 55 12.95 -21.24 -10.60
C VAL A 55 12.97 -21.25 -12.12
N VAL A 56 12.91 -20.06 -12.71
CA VAL A 56 12.95 -19.84 -14.15
C VAL A 56 14.31 -19.29 -14.55
N PHE A 57 14.90 -19.89 -15.58
CA PHE A 57 16.09 -19.38 -16.27
C PHE A 57 15.63 -18.72 -17.57
N ASP A 58 15.66 -17.39 -17.62
CA ASP A 58 15.27 -16.60 -18.79
C ASP A 58 16.51 -16.26 -19.61
N THR A 59 16.49 -16.61 -20.90
CA THR A 59 17.58 -16.38 -21.85
C THR A 59 17.23 -15.30 -22.89
N ARG A 60 16.08 -14.62 -22.75
CA ARG A 60 15.71 -13.49 -23.62
C ARG A 60 16.71 -12.35 -23.41
N LYS A 61 17.32 -11.85 -24.50
CA LYS A 61 18.19 -10.66 -24.47
C LYS A 61 17.57 -9.41 -23.83
N SER A 62 16.24 -9.33 -23.81
CA SER A 62 15.47 -8.25 -23.20
C SER A 62 14.69 -8.69 -21.96
N ALA A 63 15.19 -9.70 -21.22
CA ALA A 63 14.60 -10.16 -19.98
C ALA A 63 14.42 -8.98 -19.00
N LYS A 64 13.28 -8.97 -18.32
CA LYS A 64 12.86 -7.95 -17.35
C LYS A 64 11.81 -8.57 -16.41
N CYS A 65 11.49 -7.88 -15.31
CA CYS A 65 10.32 -8.21 -14.49
C CYS A 65 9.02 -7.86 -15.24
N ASP A 66 8.63 -8.70 -16.18
CA ASP A 66 7.38 -8.59 -16.95
C ASP A 66 6.35 -9.67 -16.61
N GLY A 67 6.62 -10.46 -15.56
CA GLY A 67 5.77 -11.57 -15.18
C GLY A 67 5.74 -12.73 -16.18
N GLU A 68 6.60 -12.73 -17.21
CA GLU A 68 6.59 -13.79 -18.24
C GLU A 68 6.86 -15.17 -17.62
N TRP A 69 7.60 -15.23 -16.51
CA TRP A 69 7.86 -16.46 -15.74
C TRP A 69 6.57 -17.21 -15.36
N THR A 70 5.45 -16.51 -15.18
CA THR A 70 4.14 -17.10 -14.82
C THR A 70 3.63 -18.09 -15.87
N ARG A 71 4.03 -17.93 -17.14
CA ARG A 71 3.66 -18.85 -18.23
C ARG A 71 4.46 -20.15 -18.24
N TRP A 72 5.55 -20.20 -17.46
CA TRP A 72 6.47 -21.34 -17.39
C TRP A 72 6.24 -22.20 -16.16
N PHE A 73 5.11 -22.00 -15.49
CA PHE A 73 4.67 -22.80 -14.35
C PHE A 73 4.29 -24.21 -14.81
N ARG A 74 5.20 -25.18 -14.67
CA ARG A 74 5.03 -26.58 -15.10
C ARG A 74 5.28 -27.53 -13.94
N GLU A 75 4.63 -28.68 -13.94
CA GLU A 75 4.77 -29.66 -12.84
C GLU A 75 6.24 -30.04 -12.56
N GLU A 76 7.09 -30.11 -13.60
CA GLU A 76 8.50 -30.47 -13.48
C GLU A 76 9.41 -29.38 -12.86
N ASN A 77 8.96 -28.13 -12.75
CA ASN A 77 9.76 -27.03 -12.23
C ASN A 77 9.12 -26.34 -11.02
N ILE A 78 8.24 -27.04 -10.29
CA ILE A 78 7.57 -26.51 -9.10
C ILE A 78 8.06 -27.20 -7.82
N LEU A 79 8.39 -26.40 -6.81
CA LEU A 79 8.56 -26.86 -5.44
C LEU A 79 7.33 -26.49 -4.59
N SER A 80 6.56 -27.50 -4.18
CA SER A 80 5.39 -27.29 -3.30
C SER A 80 5.78 -27.13 -1.82
N LEU A 81 5.27 -26.07 -1.21
CA LEU A 81 5.54 -25.60 0.16
C LEU A 81 4.21 -25.40 0.91
N PRO A 82 3.42 -26.46 1.14
CA PRO A 82 2.00 -26.37 1.56
C PRO A 82 1.77 -25.69 2.92
N ASN A 83 2.81 -25.55 3.75
CA ASN A 83 2.71 -24.82 5.01
C ASN A 83 2.60 -23.30 4.81
N TRP A 84 3.05 -22.77 3.67
CA TRP A 84 2.92 -21.35 3.35
C TRP A 84 1.44 -21.00 3.15
N ARG A 85 0.67 -21.84 2.45
CA ARG A 85 -0.77 -21.62 2.20
C ARG A 85 -1.55 -21.55 3.48
N LYS A 86 -1.29 -22.51 4.39
CA LYS A 86 -1.94 -22.56 5.71
C LYS A 86 -1.63 -21.30 6.51
N ALA A 87 -0.39 -20.82 6.44
CA ALA A 87 0.03 -19.62 7.14
C ALA A 87 -0.57 -18.34 6.53
N HIS A 88 -0.56 -18.23 5.20
CA HIS A 88 -1.19 -17.14 4.47
C HIS A 88 -2.70 -17.05 4.76
N SER A 89 -3.40 -18.20 4.68
CA SER A 89 -4.84 -18.27 4.98
C SER A 89 -5.13 -17.83 6.42
N ALA A 90 -4.28 -18.20 7.38
CA ALA A 90 -4.43 -17.74 8.75
C ALA A 90 -4.29 -16.21 8.86
N CYS A 91 -3.38 -15.59 8.11
CA CYS A 91 -3.28 -14.13 8.03
C CYS A 91 -4.53 -13.49 7.39
N CYS A 92 -5.08 -14.10 6.33
CA CYS A 92 -6.34 -13.65 5.73
C CYS A 92 -7.50 -13.69 6.74
N ASP A 93 -7.50 -14.68 7.62
CA ASP A 93 -8.47 -14.82 8.72
C ASP A 93 -8.14 -13.93 9.94
N GLY A 94 -7.21 -12.98 9.81
CA GLY A 94 -6.80 -12.04 10.87
C GLY A 94 -5.94 -12.66 11.98
N GLN A 95 -5.43 -13.87 11.79
CA GLN A 95 -4.56 -14.53 12.78
C GLN A 95 -3.10 -14.13 12.60
N LYS A 96 -2.37 -14.15 13.72
CA LYS A 96 -0.92 -13.85 13.72
C LYS A 96 -0.10 -15.07 13.31
N VAL A 97 0.85 -14.86 12.41
CA VAL A 97 1.86 -15.85 11.99
C VAL A 97 3.23 -15.41 12.48
N LYS A 98 3.93 -16.27 13.21
CA LYS A 98 5.31 -16.06 13.64
C LYS A 98 6.27 -16.79 12.70
N PHE A 99 7.06 -16.04 11.95
CA PHE A 99 8.14 -16.52 11.11
C PHE A 99 9.40 -16.82 11.94
N GLN A 100 9.95 -18.01 11.78
CA GLN A 100 11.32 -18.33 12.20
C GLN A 100 12.22 -18.32 10.97
N ILE A 101 12.92 -17.20 10.77
CA ILE A 101 13.75 -16.94 9.59
C ILE A 101 15.21 -17.30 9.93
N PRO A 102 15.89 -18.16 9.15
CA PRO A 102 17.30 -18.48 9.36
C PRO A 102 18.19 -17.24 9.43
N GLY A 103 19.02 -17.15 10.47
CA GLY A 103 19.95 -16.03 10.64
C GLY A 103 19.32 -14.67 11.01
N ARG A 104 18.00 -14.61 11.24
CA ARG A 104 17.30 -13.38 11.64
C ARG A 104 16.47 -13.58 12.91
N ALA A 105 16.14 -12.46 13.55
CA ALA A 105 15.14 -12.48 14.62
C ALA A 105 13.77 -12.95 14.08
N ALA A 106 13.01 -13.64 14.92
CA ALA A 106 11.65 -14.05 14.56
C ALA A 106 10.77 -12.82 14.29
N LYS A 107 9.99 -12.84 13.21
CA LYS A 107 9.04 -11.77 12.84
C LYS A 107 7.63 -12.29 13.01
N THR A 108 6.74 -11.48 13.59
CA THR A 108 5.31 -11.80 13.65
C THR A 108 4.58 -10.87 12.72
N VAL A 109 3.72 -11.42 11.86
CA VAL A 109 2.88 -10.69 10.92
C VAL A 109 1.41 -11.00 11.18
N SER A 110 0.53 -10.10 10.76
CA SER A 110 -0.92 -10.22 10.98
C SER A 110 -1.77 -9.96 9.74
N THR A 111 -1.19 -9.52 8.63
CA THR A 111 -1.89 -9.29 7.36
C THR A 111 -1.34 -10.19 6.27
N ALA A 112 -2.11 -10.38 5.20
CA ALA A 112 -1.71 -11.15 4.03
C ALA A 112 -0.53 -10.49 3.30
N GLU A 113 -0.55 -9.17 3.19
CA GLU A 113 0.48 -8.35 2.57
C GLU A 113 1.80 -8.47 3.33
N ASP A 114 1.78 -8.32 4.66
CA ASP A 114 2.98 -8.49 5.49
C ASP A 114 3.55 -9.92 5.39
N PHE A 115 2.68 -10.91 5.19
CA PHE A 115 3.08 -12.30 4.99
C PHE A 115 3.84 -12.47 3.68
N VAL A 116 3.27 -11.98 2.56
CA VAL A 116 3.89 -12.05 1.23
C VAL A 116 5.21 -11.29 1.20
N GLU A 117 5.25 -10.08 1.75
CA GLU A 117 6.45 -9.25 1.87
C GLU A 117 7.57 -9.96 2.65
N THR A 118 7.22 -10.56 3.80
CA THR A 118 8.19 -11.27 4.64
C THR A 118 8.74 -12.53 3.95
N LEU A 119 7.88 -13.22 3.21
CA LEU A 119 8.25 -14.42 2.48
C LEU A 119 9.13 -14.09 1.26
N GLY A 120 8.76 -13.07 0.49
CA GLY A 120 9.54 -12.56 -0.64
C GLY A 120 10.94 -12.10 -0.22
N ALA A 121 11.04 -11.36 0.89
CA ALA A 121 12.33 -10.96 1.46
C ALA A 121 13.22 -12.17 1.82
N PHE A 122 12.64 -13.22 2.44
CA PHE A 122 13.37 -14.45 2.73
C PHE A 122 13.84 -15.18 1.46
N LEU A 123 13.01 -15.22 0.42
CA LEU A 123 13.35 -15.83 -0.86
C LEU A 123 14.48 -15.07 -1.55
N ARG A 124 14.45 -13.74 -1.55
CA ARG A 124 15.54 -12.88 -2.00
C ARG A 124 16.84 -13.23 -1.30
N ASP A 125 16.85 -13.26 0.02
CA ASP A 125 18.08 -13.55 0.78
C ASP A 125 18.60 -14.97 0.48
N THR A 126 17.69 -15.92 0.25
CA THR A 126 18.06 -17.29 -0.12
C THR A 126 18.68 -17.34 -1.51
N LEU A 127 18.14 -16.61 -2.49
CA LEU A 127 18.69 -16.46 -3.84
C LEU A 127 20.07 -15.80 -3.81
N CYS A 128 20.22 -14.68 -3.09
CA CYS A 128 21.51 -14.00 -2.91
C CYS A 128 22.56 -14.93 -2.27
N SER A 129 22.19 -15.65 -1.21
CA SER A 129 23.09 -16.60 -0.55
C SER A 129 23.49 -17.78 -1.47
N ALA A 130 22.62 -18.21 -2.39
CA ALA A 130 22.98 -19.21 -3.39
C ALA A 130 24.04 -18.68 -4.37
N VAL A 131 23.95 -17.42 -4.79
CA VAL A 131 24.96 -16.73 -5.62
C VAL A 131 26.29 -16.61 -4.90
N GLU A 132 26.30 -16.13 -3.66
CA GLU A 132 27.52 -15.96 -2.85
C GLU A 132 28.28 -17.29 -2.64
N ARG A 133 27.54 -18.39 -2.46
CA ARG A 133 28.10 -19.75 -2.36
C ARG A 133 28.57 -20.32 -3.71
N GLY A 134 28.38 -19.59 -4.81
CA GLY A 134 28.77 -19.99 -6.15
C GLY A 134 27.90 -21.10 -6.74
N LEU A 135 26.64 -21.23 -6.30
CA LEU A 135 25.76 -22.31 -6.76
C LEU A 135 25.56 -22.27 -8.28
N PHE A 136 25.46 -21.07 -8.86
CA PHE A 136 25.18 -20.89 -10.29
C PHE A 136 26.43 -20.85 -11.18
N LYS A 137 27.63 -21.11 -10.63
CA LYS A 137 28.91 -21.00 -11.38
C LYS A 137 29.01 -21.94 -12.59
N SER A 138 28.26 -23.03 -12.61
CA SER A 138 28.25 -23.99 -13.71
C SER A 138 27.26 -23.64 -14.81
N LEU A 139 26.41 -22.63 -14.61
CA LEU A 139 25.42 -22.20 -15.60
C LEU A 139 26.04 -21.22 -16.61
N PRO A 140 25.56 -21.19 -17.86
CA PRO A 140 25.99 -20.22 -18.87
C PRO A 140 25.34 -18.85 -18.61
N LEU A 141 25.76 -18.16 -17.55
CA LEU A 141 25.22 -16.84 -17.21
C LEU A 141 25.79 -15.76 -18.14
N SER A 142 24.95 -14.79 -18.51
CA SER A 142 25.42 -13.53 -19.11
C SER A 142 26.09 -12.64 -18.04
N ASP A 143 26.99 -11.74 -18.48
CA ASP A 143 27.68 -10.79 -17.58
C ASP A 143 26.72 -9.86 -16.83
N SER A 144 25.53 -9.64 -17.39
CA SER A 144 24.47 -8.81 -16.82
C SER A 144 23.29 -9.63 -16.30
N CYS A 145 23.52 -10.87 -15.86
CA CYS A 145 22.45 -11.73 -15.38
C CYS A 145 21.73 -11.08 -14.18
N LEU A 146 20.43 -10.84 -14.32
CA LEU A 146 19.58 -10.30 -13.26
C LEU A 146 19.08 -11.40 -12.34
N LEU A 147 18.93 -11.09 -11.05
CA LEU A 147 18.24 -11.94 -10.09
C LEU A 147 16.92 -11.28 -9.72
N THR A 148 15.83 -12.03 -9.76
CA THR A 148 14.52 -11.48 -9.40
C THR A 148 13.76 -12.41 -8.46
N VAL A 149 12.94 -11.82 -7.61
CA VAL A 149 11.98 -12.53 -6.76
C VAL A 149 10.63 -11.86 -6.94
N GLU A 150 9.63 -12.62 -7.39
CA GLU A 150 8.33 -12.09 -7.80
C GLU A 150 7.22 -12.95 -7.22
N ASP A 151 6.27 -12.30 -6.57
CA ASP A 151 4.99 -12.90 -6.23
C ASP A 151 4.09 -12.96 -7.47
N PHE A 152 3.32 -14.04 -7.61
CA PHE A 152 2.44 -14.27 -8.77
C PHE A 152 1.38 -13.19 -8.94
N ASP A 153 0.86 -12.65 -7.83
CA ASP A 153 -0.18 -11.62 -7.81
C ASP A 153 0.41 -10.19 -7.75
N GLY A 154 1.74 -10.08 -7.79
CA GLY A 154 2.46 -8.80 -7.80
C GLY A 154 2.54 -8.11 -6.44
N ALA A 155 2.20 -8.80 -5.34
CA ALA A 155 2.27 -8.23 -3.99
C ALA A 155 3.72 -8.12 -3.46
N PHE A 156 4.69 -8.76 -4.13
CA PHE A 156 6.11 -8.59 -3.87
C PHE A 156 6.89 -8.63 -5.18
N GLY A 157 7.88 -7.74 -5.31
CA GLY A 157 8.82 -7.73 -6.43
C GLY A 157 10.17 -7.19 -5.98
N TRP A 158 11.24 -7.89 -6.34
CA TRP A 158 12.61 -7.47 -6.09
C TRP A 158 13.52 -7.82 -7.25
N ARG A 159 14.50 -6.95 -7.53
CA ARG A 159 15.55 -7.17 -8.52
C ARG A 159 16.94 -6.85 -7.96
N SER A 160 17.96 -7.56 -8.42
CA SER A 160 19.35 -7.33 -8.00
C SER A 160 19.96 -6.01 -8.50
N ASP A 161 19.42 -5.42 -9.56
CA ASP A 161 19.86 -4.14 -10.12
C ASP A 161 19.07 -2.94 -9.58
N GLN A 162 18.00 -3.19 -8.81
CA GLN A 162 17.41 -2.18 -7.97
C GLN A 162 18.35 -2.00 -6.78
N GLU A 163 19.04 -0.85 -6.72
CA GLU A 163 19.46 -0.34 -5.41
C GLU A 163 18.18 -0.25 -4.56
N ASP A 164 18.26 -0.61 -3.26
CA ASP A 164 17.16 -0.33 -2.33
C ASP A 164 16.82 1.16 -2.55
N GLU A 165 15.70 1.45 -3.22
CA GLU A 165 15.42 2.83 -3.62
C GLU A 165 15.51 3.66 -2.34
N PRO A 166 16.36 4.70 -2.32
CA PRO A 166 16.52 5.49 -1.12
C PRO A 166 15.13 6.00 -0.78
N LYS A 167 14.60 5.56 0.36
CA LYS A 167 13.29 5.97 0.86
C LYS A 167 13.14 7.46 0.61
N SER A 168 12.04 7.84 -0.02
CA SER A 168 11.72 9.22 -0.31
C SER A 168 11.82 10.05 0.99
N SER A 169 12.07 11.36 0.84
CA SER A 169 12.13 12.25 2.00
C SER A 169 10.82 12.19 2.81
N GLU A 170 9.70 11.97 2.13
CA GLU A 170 8.36 11.80 2.67
C GLU A 170 8.24 10.53 3.51
N GLU A 171 8.68 9.37 3.01
CA GLU A 171 8.68 8.11 3.76
C GLU A 171 9.58 8.17 4.99
N LEU A 172 10.74 8.82 4.88
CA LEU A 172 11.64 9.04 6.00
C LEU A 172 11.02 9.95 7.06
N GLN A 173 10.33 11.02 6.63
CA GLN A 173 9.60 11.91 7.53
C GLN A 173 8.44 11.19 8.23
N PHE A 174 7.64 10.42 7.49
CA PHE A 174 6.54 9.66 8.06
C PHE A 174 7.03 8.63 9.08
N ALA A 175 8.07 7.85 8.74
CA ALA A 175 8.68 6.89 9.65
C ALA A 175 9.20 7.58 10.93
N ALA A 176 9.82 8.76 10.81
CA ALA A 176 10.27 9.54 11.96
C ALA A 176 9.10 10.01 12.85
N LEU A 177 7.99 10.46 12.24
CA LEU A 177 6.77 10.84 12.96
C LEU A 177 6.14 9.65 13.68
N GLN A 178 6.03 8.48 13.03
CA GLN A 178 5.53 7.26 13.66
C GLN A 178 6.36 6.86 14.88
N GLN A 179 7.69 6.91 14.79
CA GLN A 179 8.59 6.62 15.92
C GLN A 179 8.44 7.63 17.06
N LYS A 180 8.19 8.90 16.73
CA LYS A 180 7.89 9.93 17.72
C LYS A 180 6.53 9.68 18.39
N ALA A 181 5.50 9.37 17.62
CA ALA A 181 4.13 9.13 18.08
C ALA A 181 4.06 8.02 19.14
N LYS A 182 4.79 6.91 18.92
CA LYS A 182 4.87 5.76 19.86
C LYS A 182 5.27 6.13 21.29
N LYS A 183 5.91 7.27 21.50
CA LYS A 183 6.40 7.75 22.81
C LYS A 183 5.48 8.79 23.45
N LEU A 184 4.39 9.17 22.79
CA LEU A 184 3.48 10.23 23.21
C LEU A 184 2.20 9.65 23.83
N SER A 185 1.53 10.44 24.68
CA SER A 185 0.18 10.11 25.12
C SER A 185 -0.80 10.21 23.96
N LYS A 186 -1.93 9.49 24.02
CA LYS A 186 -2.96 9.49 22.96
C LYS A 186 -3.34 10.91 22.50
N LYS A 187 -3.59 11.83 23.45
CA LYS A 187 -3.88 13.25 23.13
C LYS A 187 -2.75 13.91 22.31
N LYS A 188 -1.49 13.72 22.70
CA LYS A 188 -0.34 14.27 22.00
C LYS A 188 -0.08 13.61 20.64
N GLN A 189 -0.48 12.34 20.48
CA GLN A 189 -0.45 11.66 19.17
C GLN A 189 -1.47 12.31 18.22
N ILE A 190 -2.70 12.58 18.69
CA ILE A 190 -3.71 13.31 17.90
C ILE A 190 -3.18 14.69 17.50
N GLU A 191 -2.62 15.46 18.45
CA GLU A 191 -2.02 16.76 18.17
C GLU A 191 -0.88 16.68 17.14
N LEU A 192 -0.03 15.65 17.22
CA LEU A 192 1.06 15.41 16.27
C LEU A 192 0.53 15.19 14.86
N TRP A 193 -0.43 14.27 14.68
CA TRP A 193 -0.95 13.92 13.36
C TRP A 193 -1.81 15.03 12.74
N ILE A 194 -2.64 15.70 13.55
CA ILE A 194 -3.37 16.90 13.10
C ILE A 194 -2.39 17.99 12.66
N GLY A 195 -1.31 18.21 13.43
CA GLY A 195 -0.27 19.19 13.06
C GLY A 195 0.45 18.83 11.77
N ALA A 196 0.73 17.54 11.53
CA ALA A 196 1.39 17.06 10.32
C ALA A 196 0.50 17.25 9.08
N LEU A 197 -0.78 16.87 9.16
CA LEU A 197 -1.77 17.12 8.11
C LEU A 197 -1.96 18.62 7.85
N ASP A 198 -2.04 19.44 8.91
CA ASP A 198 -2.18 20.88 8.79
C ASP A 198 -0.97 21.54 8.11
N GLN A 199 0.23 20.98 8.29
CA GLN A 199 1.45 21.42 7.60
C GLN A 199 1.41 21.05 6.12
N LEU A 200 0.97 19.83 5.76
CA LEU A 200 0.80 19.41 4.37
C LEU A 200 -0.20 20.29 3.62
N ALA A 201 -1.30 20.68 4.28
CA ALA A 201 -2.30 21.57 3.71
C ALA A 201 -1.78 22.98 3.36
N GLN A 202 -0.65 23.39 3.94
CA GLN A 202 -0.03 24.70 3.68
C GLN A 202 0.98 24.69 2.53
N GLN A 203 1.39 23.51 2.07
CA GLN A 203 2.41 23.35 1.05
C GLN A 203 1.78 23.15 -0.33
N PRO A 204 2.50 23.44 -1.44
CA PRO A 204 2.13 22.92 -2.76
C PRO A 204 1.99 21.40 -2.72
N PRO A 205 1.12 20.79 -3.55
CA PRO A 205 0.91 19.35 -3.52
C PRO A 205 2.22 18.62 -3.87
N PRO A 206 2.80 17.81 -2.97
CA PRO A 206 3.91 16.94 -3.32
C PRO A 206 3.46 15.89 -4.33
N GLU A 207 4.43 15.27 -5.01
CA GLU A 207 4.18 14.24 -6.04
C GLU A 207 3.29 13.10 -5.52
N TYR A 208 3.45 12.73 -4.25
CA TYR A 208 2.74 11.63 -3.59
C TYR A 208 1.72 12.09 -2.54
N LEU A 209 1.13 13.28 -2.69
CA LEU A 209 0.24 13.89 -1.69
C LEU A 209 -0.85 12.95 -1.17
N TYR A 210 -1.56 12.25 -2.06
CA TYR A 210 -2.67 11.38 -1.66
C TYR A 210 -2.20 10.22 -0.78
N LEU A 211 -1.06 9.59 -1.12
CA LEU A 211 -0.50 8.50 -0.33
C LEU A 211 -0.12 9.00 1.07
N THR A 212 0.64 10.09 1.14
CA THR A 212 1.09 10.64 2.42
C THR A 212 -0.08 11.11 3.29
N VAL A 213 -1.08 11.78 2.71
CA VAL A 213 -2.26 12.25 3.45
C VAL A 213 -3.07 11.05 3.97
N SER A 214 -3.27 10.03 3.16
CA SER A 214 -3.97 8.80 3.55
C SER A 214 -3.26 8.09 4.70
N GLU A 215 -1.94 7.91 4.62
CA GLU A 215 -1.14 7.33 5.70
C GLU A 215 -1.31 8.08 7.04
N TYR A 216 -1.37 9.41 7.00
CA TYR A 216 -1.53 10.24 8.20
C TYR A 216 -2.98 10.17 8.72
N GLY A 217 -3.95 10.06 7.81
CA GLY A 217 -5.36 9.81 8.11
C GLY A 217 -5.58 8.48 8.83
N GLU A 218 -4.95 7.41 8.37
CA GLU A 218 -5.04 6.09 9.02
C GLU A 218 -4.46 6.13 10.44
N GLN A 219 -3.35 6.82 10.66
CA GLN A 219 -2.79 7.00 12.00
C GLN A 219 -3.73 7.76 12.94
N LEU A 220 -4.59 8.65 12.43
CA LEU A 220 -5.66 9.27 13.23
C LEU A 220 -6.82 8.31 13.49
N ALA A 221 -7.23 7.51 12.50
CA ALA A 221 -8.31 6.55 12.63
C ALA A 221 -8.00 5.47 13.67
N GLU A 222 -6.74 4.99 13.72
CA GLU A 222 -6.25 4.04 14.74
C GLU A 222 -6.38 4.56 16.18
N LEU A 223 -6.45 5.89 16.37
CA LEU A 223 -6.67 6.50 17.68
C LEU A 223 -8.16 6.49 18.08
N GLY A 224 -9.07 6.04 17.22
CA GLY A 224 -10.51 5.87 17.49
C GLY A 224 -11.23 7.17 17.84
N GLU A 225 -12.43 7.09 18.42
CA GLU A 225 -13.38 8.22 18.59
C GLU A 225 -12.79 9.53 19.14
N ALA A 226 -11.71 9.47 19.94
CA ALA A 226 -11.05 10.64 20.49
C ALA A 226 -10.41 11.57 19.42
N SER A 227 -10.05 11.05 18.24
CA SER A 227 -9.50 11.84 17.13
C SER A 227 -10.57 12.41 16.20
N ALA A 228 -11.82 11.98 16.32
CA ALA A 228 -12.92 12.36 15.44
C ALA A 228 -13.16 13.88 15.39
N LEU A 229 -13.36 14.51 16.55
CA LEU A 229 -13.63 15.94 16.63
C LEU A 229 -12.43 16.79 16.16
N PRO A 230 -11.17 16.50 16.56
CA PRO A 230 -10.00 17.18 16.01
C PRO A 230 -9.88 17.07 14.48
N ALA A 231 -10.14 15.90 13.89
CA ALA A 231 -10.11 15.72 12.44
C ALA A 231 -11.19 16.55 11.74
N LEU A 232 -12.43 16.54 12.23
CA LEU A 232 -13.52 17.37 11.68
C LEU A 232 -13.25 18.88 11.86
N GLN A 233 -12.57 19.29 12.94
CA GLN A 233 -12.13 20.68 13.12
C GLN A 233 -11.06 21.08 12.10
N LEU A 234 -10.14 20.18 11.76
CA LEU A 234 -9.14 20.39 10.71
C LEU A 234 -9.82 20.51 9.34
N ALA A 235 -10.78 19.63 9.02
CA ALA A 235 -11.58 19.73 7.81
C ALA A 235 -12.31 21.08 7.72
N LEU A 236 -12.96 21.51 8.80
CA LEU A 236 -13.63 22.81 8.87
C LEU A 236 -12.67 24.00 8.71
N LYS A 237 -11.45 23.91 9.24
CA LYS A 237 -10.42 24.95 9.06
C LYS A 237 -10.14 25.19 7.58
N TRP A 238 -9.94 24.10 6.82
CA TRP A 238 -9.54 24.15 5.42
C TRP A 238 -10.71 24.27 4.44
N ALA A 239 -11.93 23.91 4.84
CA ALA A 239 -13.18 24.15 4.10
C ALA A 239 -13.42 25.63 3.74
N LYS A 240 -12.72 26.57 4.39
CA LYS A 240 -12.79 28.01 4.10
C LYS A 240 -12.08 28.41 2.81
N LYS A 241 -11.29 27.50 2.21
CA LYS A 241 -10.52 27.76 1.00
C LYS A 241 -11.15 27.08 -0.21
N TYR A 242 -10.95 27.68 -1.38
CA TYR A 242 -11.32 27.07 -2.65
C TYR A 242 -10.51 25.80 -2.91
N GLU A 243 -11.15 24.73 -3.40
CA GLU A 243 -10.57 23.38 -3.41
C GLU A 243 -9.66 23.06 -4.60
N PHE A 244 -9.72 23.86 -5.68
CA PHE A 244 -8.95 23.61 -6.90
C PHE A 244 -8.08 24.78 -7.31
N THR A 245 -7.11 24.48 -8.16
CA THR A 245 -6.51 25.46 -9.06
C THR A 245 -6.80 25.09 -10.51
N GLN A 246 -6.75 26.07 -11.41
CA GLN A 246 -6.92 25.85 -12.84
C GLN A 246 -5.73 26.45 -13.59
N VAL A 247 -4.95 25.58 -14.24
CA VAL A 247 -3.86 25.96 -15.13
C VAL A 247 -4.24 25.54 -16.55
N GLY A 248 -4.73 26.51 -17.34
CA GLY A 248 -5.28 26.27 -18.67
C GLY A 248 -6.57 25.42 -18.61
N ARG A 249 -6.51 24.21 -19.17
CA ARG A 249 -7.63 23.24 -19.13
C ARG A 249 -7.48 22.20 -18.02
N LYS A 250 -6.32 22.12 -17.38
CA LYS A 250 -6.07 21.18 -16.28
C LYS A 250 -6.60 21.77 -14.99
N ARG A 251 -7.27 20.92 -14.23
CA ARG A 251 -7.74 21.20 -12.87
C ARG A 251 -6.95 20.32 -11.94
N GLU A 252 -6.43 20.91 -10.88
CA GLU A 252 -5.64 20.21 -9.88
C GLU A 252 -6.23 20.52 -8.51
N GLU A 253 -6.39 19.49 -7.69
CA GLU A 253 -6.79 19.65 -6.29
C GLU A 253 -5.64 20.27 -5.52
N LEU A 254 -5.96 21.24 -4.65
CA LEU A 254 -4.97 21.87 -3.79
C LEU A 254 -4.74 21.02 -2.54
N SER A 255 -3.54 21.08 -1.95
CA SER A 255 -3.17 20.25 -0.80
C SER A 255 -4.14 20.35 0.37
N HIS A 256 -4.63 21.57 0.66
CA HIS A 256 -5.61 21.76 1.72
C HIS A 256 -6.95 21.09 1.42
N ALA A 257 -7.33 20.91 0.15
CA ALA A 257 -8.56 20.22 -0.23
C ALA A 257 -8.44 18.73 0.04
N VAL A 258 -7.32 18.12 -0.37
CA VAL A 258 -7.02 16.70 -0.11
C VAL A 258 -6.95 16.42 1.40
N VAL A 259 -6.22 17.25 2.16
CA VAL A 259 -6.15 17.12 3.63
C VAL A 259 -7.52 17.31 4.29
N ALA A 260 -8.30 18.30 3.86
CA ALA A 260 -9.63 18.53 4.42
C ALA A 260 -10.57 17.35 4.16
N TYR A 261 -10.49 16.77 2.96
CA TYR A 261 -11.29 15.63 2.56
C TYR A 261 -10.94 14.40 3.41
N GLU A 262 -9.65 14.07 3.51
CA GLU A 262 -9.19 12.94 4.33
C GLU A 262 -9.60 13.11 5.79
N ALA A 263 -9.39 14.30 6.36
CA ALA A 263 -9.75 14.58 7.75
C ALA A 263 -11.28 14.51 7.98
N LEU A 264 -12.08 14.88 6.98
CA LEU A 264 -13.54 14.72 7.02
C LEU A 264 -13.93 13.23 6.99
N GLU A 265 -13.40 12.48 6.02
CA GLU A 265 -13.72 11.06 5.82
C GLU A 265 -13.33 10.24 7.06
N LYS A 266 -12.05 10.29 7.46
CA LYS A 266 -11.55 9.57 8.64
C LYS A 266 -12.24 10.05 9.91
N GLY A 267 -12.45 11.36 10.06
CA GLY A 267 -13.18 11.92 11.20
C GLY A 267 -14.61 11.37 11.31
N CYS A 268 -15.33 11.25 10.20
CA CYS A 268 -16.69 10.72 10.15
C CYS A 268 -16.76 9.21 10.35
N GLU A 269 -15.81 8.45 9.82
CA GLU A 269 -15.73 6.99 9.96
C GLU A 269 -15.79 6.58 11.45
N ILE A 270 -14.98 7.24 12.28
CA ILE A 270 -14.85 6.94 13.72
C ILE A 270 -15.74 7.81 14.62
N ALA A 271 -16.46 8.80 14.08
CA ALA A 271 -17.27 9.70 14.89
C ALA A 271 -18.56 9.02 15.37
N PRO A 272 -18.88 9.07 16.69
CA PRO A 272 -20.21 8.73 17.17
C PRO A 272 -21.23 9.79 16.72
N ALA A 273 -22.44 9.37 16.39
CA ALA A 273 -23.53 10.27 16.01
C ALA A 273 -23.99 11.10 17.22
N ASN A 274 -23.45 12.31 17.36
CA ASN A 274 -23.80 13.25 18.43
C ASN A 274 -23.88 14.69 17.91
N ARG A 275 -24.44 15.57 18.74
CA ARG A 275 -24.69 16.97 18.39
C ARG A 275 -23.44 17.76 18.01
N ASN A 276 -22.27 17.46 18.60
CA ASN A 276 -21.03 18.16 18.28
C ASN A 276 -20.55 17.81 16.88
N VAL A 277 -20.64 16.52 16.50
CA VAL A 277 -20.31 16.03 15.17
C VAL A 277 -21.28 16.63 14.14
N GLU A 278 -22.59 16.56 14.40
CA GLU A 278 -23.61 17.16 13.54
C GLU A 278 -23.32 18.65 13.30
N THR A 279 -23.08 19.41 14.38
CA THR A 279 -22.77 20.84 14.32
C THR A 279 -21.54 21.14 13.45
N LEU A 280 -20.48 20.31 13.56
CA LEU A 280 -19.28 20.49 12.75
C LEU A 280 -19.56 20.18 11.27
N LEU A 281 -20.29 19.11 10.97
CA LEU A 281 -20.62 18.75 9.59
C LEU A 281 -21.49 19.81 8.91
N VAL A 282 -22.51 20.33 9.60
CA VAL A 282 -23.32 21.44 9.09
C VAL A 282 -22.45 22.68 8.80
N LYS A 283 -21.52 23.01 9.71
CA LYS A 283 -20.56 24.11 9.49
C LYS A 283 -19.63 23.85 8.33
N ILE A 284 -19.17 22.61 8.10
CA ILE A 284 -18.34 22.24 6.95
C ILE A 284 -19.13 22.45 5.65
N VAL A 285 -20.37 21.94 5.57
CA VAL A 285 -21.25 22.15 4.40
C VAL A 285 -21.42 23.63 4.11
N GLN A 286 -21.78 24.43 5.12
CA GLN A 286 -21.98 25.87 4.98
C GLN A 286 -20.70 26.58 4.51
N THR A 287 -19.58 26.29 5.17
CA THR A 287 -18.30 26.97 4.94
C THR A 287 -17.75 26.64 3.56
N ALA A 288 -17.73 25.36 3.18
CA ALA A 288 -17.25 24.92 1.88
C ALA A 288 -18.16 25.40 0.75
N ALA A 289 -19.48 25.37 0.93
CA ALA A 289 -20.42 25.92 -0.05
C ALA A 289 -20.21 27.43 -0.28
N GLN A 290 -19.95 28.18 0.80
CA GLN A 290 -19.65 29.60 0.71
C GLN A 290 -18.31 29.86 0.01
N ALA A 291 -17.25 29.12 0.37
CA ALA A 291 -15.93 29.27 -0.24
C ALA A 291 -15.93 28.95 -1.75
N ASN A 292 -16.85 28.09 -2.21
CA ASN A 292 -16.99 27.70 -3.61
C ASN A 292 -18.09 28.48 -4.36
N ALA A 293 -18.81 29.41 -3.74
CA ALA A 293 -20.04 30.00 -4.30
C ALA A 293 -19.83 30.70 -5.66
N ASP A 294 -18.71 31.42 -5.80
CA ASP A 294 -18.35 32.17 -6.99
C ASP A 294 -17.49 31.36 -7.98
N HIS A 295 -17.22 30.09 -7.65
CA HIS A 295 -16.38 29.23 -8.45
C HIS A 295 -17.21 28.30 -9.33
N ARG A 296 -16.70 28.07 -10.56
CA ARG A 296 -17.36 27.20 -11.53
C ARG A 296 -17.47 25.75 -11.04
N PHE A 297 -16.45 25.28 -10.34
CA PHE A 297 -16.32 23.90 -9.84
C PHE A 297 -16.27 23.91 -8.33
N TRP A 298 -17.02 23.02 -7.70
CA TRP A 298 -16.98 22.77 -6.27
C TRP A 298 -16.16 21.52 -6.01
N GLY A 299 -15.44 21.44 -4.89
CA GLY A 299 -14.76 20.20 -4.54
C GLY A 299 -15.69 19.25 -3.78
N PRO A 300 -15.15 18.10 -3.36
CA PRO A 300 -15.95 17.05 -2.73
C PRO A 300 -16.48 17.45 -1.35
N LEU A 301 -15.85 18.42 -0.65
CA LEU A 301 -16.13 18.69 0.77
C LEU A 301 -17.61 18.95 1.11
N PRO A 302 -18.34 19.86 0.43
CA PRO A 302 -19.74 20.12 0.78
C PRO A 302 -20.61 18.89 0.60
N MET A 303 -20.36 18.12 -0.45
CA MET A 303 -21.14 16.93 -0.81
C MET A 303 -20.88 15.78 0.16
N CYS A 304 -19.62 15.51 0.50
CA CYS A 304 -19.27 14.45 1.44
C CYS A 304 -19.79 14.74 2.85
N ALA A 305 -19.65 15.98 3.33
CA ALA A 305 -20.20 16.35 4.64
C ALA A 305 -21.74 16.24 4.68
N ALA A 306 -22.42 16.62 3.58
CA ALA A 306 -23.86 16.46 3.45
C ALA A 306 -24.29 14.97 3.43
N ARG A 307 -23.50 14.09 2.79
CA ARG A 307 -23.75 12.65 2.80
C ARG A 307 -23.65 12.08 4.20
N PHE A 308 -22.60 12.42 4.94
CA PHE A 308 -22.46 11.98 6.34
C PHE A 308 -23.58 12.50 7.24
N LEU A 309 -24.09 13.72 7.01
CA LEU A 309 -25.28 14.22 7.70
C LEU A 309 -26.51 13.37 7.42
N ASN A 310 -26.75 13.01 6.15
CA ASN A 310 -27.88 12.17 5.76
C ASN A 310 -27.77 10.74 6.30
N GLU A 311 -26.57 10.15 6.31
CA GLU A 311 -26.36 8.77 6.76
C GLU A 311 -26.43 8.62 8.29
N LYS A 312 -25.92 9.60 9.04
CA LYS A 312 -25.77 9.50 10.50
C LYS A 312 -26.84 10.20 11.32
N PHE A 313 -27.60 11.13 10.72
CA PHE A 313 -28.56 11.96 11.45
C PHE A 313 -29.92 12.03 10.76
N ASP A 314 -30.98 11.80 11.53
CA ASP A 314 -32.35 11.79 11.02
C ASP A 314 -32.78 13.15 10.48
N GLY A 315 -33.44 13.14 9.33
CA GLY A 315 -34.14 14.30 8.77
C GLY A 315 -33.28 15.26 7.93
N TYR A 316 -32.04 14.89 7.60
CA TYR A 316 -31.32 15.50 6.48
C TYR A 316 -31.72 14.79 5.17
N PRO A 317 -31.96 15.54 4.07
CA PRO A 317 -32.33 14.92 2.79
C PRO A 317 -31.12 14.28 2.12
N GLU A 318 -31.37 13.49 1.08
CA GLU A 318 -30.31 13.00 0.19
C GLU A 318 -29.59 14.19 -0.49
N PRO A 319 -28.23 14.23 -0.52
CA PRO A 319 -27.48 15.28 -1.20
C PRO A 319 -27.72 15.26 -2.71
N LYS A 320 -28.10 16.40 -3.30
CA LYS A 320 -28.30 16.55 -4.74
C LYS A 320 -27.13 17.30 -5.35
N VAL A 321 -26.42 16.70 -6.29
CA VAL A 321 -25.19 17.26 -6.86
C VAL A 321 -25.37 17.51 -8.35
N ARG A 322 -24.84 18.63 -8.85
CA ARG A 322 -24.71 18.84 -10.30
C ARG A 322 -23.45 18.14 -10.81
N GLU A 323 -23.63 17.05 -11.54
CA GLU A 323 -22.54 16.20 -12.06
C GLU A 323 -21.44 16.98 -12.80
N SER A 324 -21.80 18.01 -13.57
CA SER A 324 -20.83 18.78 -14.35
C SER A 324 -19.78 19.51 -13.51
N ASN A 325 -20.08 19.80 -12.25
CA ASN A 325 -19.23 20.67 -11.44
C ASN A 325 -19.27 20.44 -9.91
N ASN A 326 -19.81 19.31 -9.47
CA ASN A 326 -19.93 18.90 -8.07
C ASN A 326 -20.66 19.89 -7.14
N ARG A 327 -21.42 20.85 -7.69
CA ARG A 327 -22.17 21.80 -6.86
C ARG A 327 -23.28 21.09 -6.11
N LEU A 328 -23.29 21.20 -4.79
CA LEU A 328 -24.41 20.77 -3.95
C LEU A 328 -25.61 21.71 -4.20
N LEU A 329 -26.71 21.17 -4.68
CA LEU A 329 -27.90 21.91 -5.14
C LEU A 329 -28.87 22.24 -4.00
N ASN A 330 -28.89 21.43 -2.94
CA ASN A 330 -29.78 21.56 -1.80
C ASN A 330 -29.05 21.97 -0.51
N VAL A 331 -28.00 22.79 -0.60
CA VAL A 331 -27.19 23.29 0.53
C VAL A 331 -28.06 23.80 1.69
N GLU A 332 -29.08 24.62 1.38
CA GLU A 332 -29.97 25.20 2.39
C GLU A 332 -30.67 24.16 3.28
N ALA A 333 -30.96 22.98 2.74
CA ALA A 333 -31.63 21.94 3.51
C ALA A 333 -30.73 21.34 4.60
N PHE A 334 -29.41 21.45 4.45
CA PHE A 334 -28.43 20.99 5.43
C PHE A 334 -28.05 22.09 6.43
N THR A 335 -28.22 23.37 6.09
CA THR A 335 -27.78 24.49 6.95
C THR A 335 -28.89 25.10 7.82
N LYS A 336 -30.17 24.81 7.54
CA LYS A 336 -31.32 25.36 8.29
C LYS A 336 -31.52 24.81 9.71
N ARG A 337 -30.87 23.70 10.07
CA ARG A 337 -31.03 23.01 11.36
C ARG A 337 -30.02 23.42 12.45
N ALA A 338 -29.04 24.26 12.10
CA ALA A 338 -27.91 24.63 12.97
C ALA A 338 -28.31 25.49 14.18
#